data_AF-W7QG28-F1
#
_entry.id   AF-W7QG28-F1
#
_cell.length_a   1.000
_cell.length_b   1.000
_cell.length_c   1.000
_cell.angle_alpha   90.00
_cell.angle_beta   90.00
_cell.angle_gamma   90.00
#
_symmetry.space_group_name_H-M   'P 1'
#
loop_
_entity.id
_entity.type
_entity.pdbx_description
1 polymer ?
#
loop_
_entity_poly.entity_id
_entity_poly.type
_entity_poly.pdbx_seq_one_letter_code
_entity_poly.pdbx_strand_id
1 'polypeptide(L)'
;MTSERSQLYYTCVFLHVSFQAIQTSVANSPKRGDTPCWLDSQTLRMLYGELQRCRWEASPFKEVGASLDTAIYHCGLLMAQCPGALNRQLCQHHLEAIMAPLQEATLRLSGSTNRAAAGQPSSPARRLRHWLGW
;
A
#
# COMPACT_ATOMS: atom_id res chain seq x y z
N MET A 1 -6.91 15.54 19.24
CA MET A 1 -6.66 14.25 18.54
C MET A 1 -6.92 14.29 17.02
N THR A 2 -7.29 15.43 16.42
CA THR A 2 -7.47 15.54 14.95
C THR A 2 -6.17 15.81 14.20
N SER A 3 -5.24 16.56 14.78
CA SER A 3 -3.96 16.92 14.15
C SER A 3 -3.08 15.70 13.86
N GLU A 4 -2.90 14.81 14.86
CA GLU A 4 -2.10 13.59 14.73
C GLU A 4 -2.67 12.65 13.65
N ARG A 5 -4.00 12.49 13.61
CA ARG A 5 -4.66 11.67 12.59
C ARG A 5 -4.48 12.25 11.19
N SER A 6 -4.58 13.56 11.03
CA SER A 6 -4.34 14.24 9.76
C SER A 6 -2.88 14.13 9.32
N GLN A 7 -1.92 14.27 10.24
CA GLN A 7 -0.51 14.07 9.94
C GLN A 7 -0.26 12.65 9.45
N LEU A 8 -0.75 11.64 10.18
CA LEU A 8 -0.61 10.24 9.80
C LEU A 8 -1.26 9.94 8.44
N TYR A 9 -2.41 10.56 8.15
CA TYR A 9 -3.07 10.48 6.85
C TYR A 9 -2.13 10.97 5.73
N TYR A 10 -1.57 12.17 5.87
CA TYR A 10 -0.67 12.72 4.85
C TYR A 10 0.63 11.92 4.73
N THR A 11 1.15 11.37 5.82
CA THR A 11 2.31 10.45 5.78
C THR A 11 1.97 9.18 4.99
N CYS A 12 0.80 8.56 5.21
CA CYS A 12 0.38 7.39 4.44
C CYS A 12 0.22 7.71 2.95
N VAL A 13 -0.36 8.88 2.61
CA VAL A 13 -0.47 9.36 1.23
C VAL A 13 0.91 9.55 0.61
N PHE A 14 1.83 10.23 1.31
CA PHE A 14 3.20 10.43 0.86
C PHE A 14 3.92 9.11 0.56
N LEU A 15 3.81 8.14 1.47
CA LEU A 15 4.39 6.81 1.27
C LEU A 15 3.80 6.12 0.03
N HIS A 16 2.48 6.15 -0.12
CA HIS A 16 1.80 5.55 -1.27
C HIS A 16 2.30 6.14 -2.60
N VAL A 17 2.28 7.47 -2.74
CA VAL A 17 2.73 8.12 -3.99
C VAL A 17 4.22 7.94 -4.23
N SER A 18 5.03 7.78 -3.17
CA SER A 18 6.46 7.47 -3.29
C SER A 18 6.68 6.08 -3.91
N PHE A 19 5.97 5.06 -3.44
CA PHE A 19 6.02 3.73 -4.04
C PHE A 19 5.42 3.70 -5.45
N GLN A 20 4.38 4.49 -5.72
CA GLN A 20 3.80 4.64 -7.06
C GLN A 20 4.79 5.26 -8.05
N ALA A 21 5.58 6.26 -7.62
CA ALA A 21 6.64 6.84 -8.43
C ALA A 21 7.72 5.81 -8.78
N ILE A 22 8.11 4.97 -7.82
CA ILE A 22 9.02 3.84 -8.06
C ILE A 22 8.42 2.86 -9.06
N GLN A 23 7.15 2.46 -8.89
CA GLN A 23 6.48 1.55 -9.81
C GLN A 23 6.43 2.10 -11.24
N THR A 24 6.13 3.39 -11.37
CA THR A 24 6.09 4.09 -12.67
C THR A 24 7.48 4.12 -13.32
N SER A 25 8.54 4.37 -12.53
CA SER A 25 9.93 4.29 -13.02
C SER A 25 10.29 2.89 -13.53
N VAL A 26 9.92 1.85 -12.78
CA VAL A 26 10.10 0.45 -13.20
C VAL A 26 9.31 0.14 -14.46
N ALA A 27 8.07 0.62 -14.56
CA ALA A 27 7.18 0.41 -15.71
C ALA A 27 7.63 1.16 -16.97
N ASN A 28 8.28 2.31 -16.82
CA ASN A 28 8.76 3.10 -17.96
C ASN A 28 10.21 2.77 -18.34
N SER A 29 10.86 1.84 -17.62
CA SER A 29 12.20 1.39 -17.98
C SER A 29 12.20 0.77 -19.38
N PRO A 30 13.16 1.12 -20.25
CA PRO A 30 13.27 0.54 -21.60
C PRO A 30 13.68 -0.95 -21.58
N LYS A 31 13.98 -1.52 -20.40
CA LYS A 31 14.38 -2.91 -20.22
C LYS A 31 13.16 -3.84 -20.25
N ARG A 32 13.28 -5.01 -20.93
CA ARG A 32 12.20 -6.01 -21.10
C ARG A 32 11.74 -6.63 -19.76
N GLY A 33 10.56 -7.25 -19.74
CA GLY A 33 9.92 -7.82 -18.54
C GLY A 33 10.76 -8.85 -17.76
N ASP A 34 11.56 -9.67 -18.44
CA ASP A 34 12.42 -10.67 -17.80
C ASP A 34 13.73 -10.12 -17.26
N THR A 35 13.99 -8.81 -17.43
CA THR A 35 15.21 -8.22 -16.90
C THR A 35 15.15 -8.11 -15.38
N PRO A 36 16.30 -8.30 -14.69
CA PRO A 36 16.36 -8.11 -13.25
C PRO A 36 15.91 -6.69 -12.86
N CYS A 37 15.12 -6.59 -11.80
CA CYS A 37 14.71 -5.31 -11.22
C CYS A 37 15.86 -4.70 -10.44
N TRP A 38 16.17 -3.45 -10.77
CA TRP A 38 17.14 -2.62 -10.07
C TRP A 38 16.41 -1.44 -9.48
N LEU A 39 16.10 -1.54 -8.19
CA LEU A 39 15.58 -0.45 -7.40
C LEU A 39 16.73 0.23 -6.66
N ASP A 40 16.61 1.53 -6.44
CA ASP A 40 17.54 2.24 -5.56
C ASP A 40 17.34 1.77 -4.11
N SER A 41 18.30 0.99 -3.62
CA SER A 41 18.30 0.45 -2.26
C SER A 41 18.30 1.56 -1.19
N GLN A 42 18.88 2.73 -1.48
CA GLN A 42 18.91 3.82 -0.53
C GLN A 42 17.51 4.43 -0.37
N THR A 43 16.83 4.72 -1.48
CA THR A 43 15.44 5.18 -1.47
C THR A 43 14.52 4.16 -0.79
N LEU A 44 14.64 2.87 -1.12
CA LEU A 44 13.82 1.83 -0.47
C LEU A 44 14.05 1.77 1.04
N ARG A 45 15.30 1.83 1.49
CA ARG A 45 15.62 1.81 2.92
C ARG A 45 15.06 3.02 3.67
N MET A 46 15.11 4.19 3.05
CA MET A 46 14.51 5.41 3.60
C MET A 46 12.99 5.27 3.73
N LEU A 47 12.30 4.83 2.66
CA LEU A 47 10.85 4.63 2.69
C LEU A 47 10.43 3.55 3.69
N TYR A 48 11.23 2.50 3.85
CA TYR A 48 11.01 1.48 4.87
C TYR A 48 11.11 2.03 6.29
N GLY A 49 12.12 2.88 6.56
CA GLY A 49 12.25 3.56 7.85
C GLY A 49 11.05 4.48 8.16
N GLU A 50 10.57 5.21 7.16
CA GLU A 50 9.39 6.06 7.31
C GLU A 50 8.09 5.24 7.48
N LEU A 51 7.96 4.09 6.83
CA LEU A 51 6.89 3.11 7.07
C LEU A 51 6.88 2.63 8.53
N GLN A 52 8.04 2.26 9.08
CA GLN A 52 8.17 1.82 10.46
C GLN A 52 7.82 2.94 11.45
N ARG A 53 8.28 4.18 11.19
CA ARG A 53 7.93 5.34 12.01
C ARG A 53 6.44 5.63 11.96
N CYS A 54 5.85 5.66 10.76
CA CYS A 54 4.41 5.82 10.54
C CYS A 54 3.60 4.78 11.33
N ARG A 55 4.03 3.51 11.33
CA ARG A 55 3.41 2.46 12.13
C ARG A 55 3.50 2.67 13.64
N TRP A 56 4.62 3.21 14.12
CA TRP A 56 4.81 3.54 15.53
C TRP A 56 3.90 4.70 15.96
N GLU A 57 3.85 5.77 15.16
CA GLU A 57 2.95 6.91 15.36
C GLU A 57 1.47 6.50 15.29
N ALA A 58 1.14 5.47 14.52
CA ALA A 58 -0.19 4.90 14.42
C ALA A 58 -0.63 4.07 15.64
N SER A 59 0.20 3.92 16.68
CA SER A 59 -0.14 3.14 17.90
C SER A 59 -1.52 3.47 18.51
N PRO A 60 -1.97 4.74 18.57
CA PRO A 60 -3.32 5.08 19.07
C PRO A 60 -4.46 4.65 18.13
N PHE A 61 -4.19 4.39 16.86
CA PHE A 61 -5.18 4.11 15.80
C PHE A 61 -5.15 2.63 15.41
N LYS A 62 -5.74 1.79 16.26
CA LYS A 62 -5.73 0.32 16.10
C LYS A 62 -6.29 -0.15 14.75
N GLU A 63 -7.24 0.60 14.20
CA GLU A 63 -7.85 0.30 12.91
C GLU A 63 -6.85 0.39 11.75
N VAL A 64 -5.72 1.07 11.90
CA VAL A 64 -4.74 1.27 10.82
C VAL A 64 -3.53 0.34 10.95
N GLY A 65 -3.25 -0.14 12.16
CA GLY A 65 -2.05 -0.91 12.48
C GLY A 65 -1.81 -2.11 11.58
N ALA A 66 -2.81 -2.97 11.38
CA ALA A 66 -2.68 -4.18 10.57
C ALA A 66 -2.33 -3.91 9.09
N SER A 67 -2.89 -2.84 8.52
CA SER A 67 -2.56 -2.43 7.15
C SER A 67 -1.10 -1.98 7.07
N LEU A 68 -0.64 -1.15 8.02
CA LEU A 68 0.74 -0.70 8.05
C LEU A 68 1.74 -1.85 8.31
N ASP A 69 1.39 -2.81 9.17
CA ASP A 69 2.19 -4.02 9.39
C ASP A 69 2.34 -4.85 8.10
N THR A 70 1.28 -4.95 7.30
CA THR A 70 1.29 -5.62 5.99
C THR A 70 2.18 -4.89 4.98
N ALA A 71 2.10 -3.55 4.94
CA ALA A 71 2.96 -2.74 4.07
C ALA A 71 4.46 -2.89 4.44
N ILE A 72 4.77 -2.89 5.74
CA ILE A 72 6.12 -3.14 6.27
C ILE A 72 6.61 -4.52 5.84
N TYR A 73 5.80 -5.56 6.00
CA TYR A 73 6.16 -6.92 5.60
C TYR A 73 6.54 -7.00 4.12
N HIS A 74 5.71 -6.49 3.22
CA HIS A 74 5.98 -6.53 1.78
C HIS A 74 7.18 -5.67 1.38
N CYS A 75 7.39 -4.52 2.03
CA CYS A 75 8.57 -3.70 1.80
C CYS A 75 9.86 -4.40 2.26
N GLY A 76 9.82 -5.09 3.40
CA GLY A 76 10.91 -5.94 3.87
C GLY A 76 11.25 -7.08 2.90
N LEU A 77 10.23 -7.77 2.36
CA LEU A 77 10.42 -8.79 1.33
C LEU A 77 11.06 -8.22 0.06
N LEU A 78 10.57 -7.07 -0.41
CA LEU A 78 11.13 -6.40 -1.58
C LEU A 78 12.61 -6.03 -1.37
N MET A 79 12.97 -5.50 -0.20
CA MET A 79 14.38 -5.20 0.12
C MET A 79 15.25 -6.44 0.21
N ALA A 80 14.73 -7.57 0.68
CA ALA A 80 15.50 -8.82 0.76
C ALA A 80 15.78 -9.43 -0.62
N GLN A 81 14.98 -9.07 -1.63
CA GLN A 81 15.03 -9.67 -2.98
C GLN A 81 15.53 -8.70 -4.06
N CYS A 82 15.70 -7.41 -3.72
CA CYS A 82 16.29 -6.41 -4.59
C CYS A 82 17.66 -5.93 -4.06
N PRO A 83 18.64 -5.67 -4.94
CA PRO A 83 18.56 -5.76 -6.41
C PRO A 83 18.82 -7.17 -6.95
N GLY A 84 18.31 -7.45 -8.16
CA GLY A 84 18.81 -8.55 -9.00
C GLY A 84 18.13 -9.92 -8.89
N ALA A 85 17.45 -10.25 -7.78
CA ALA A 85 16.79 -11.56 -7.64
C ALA A 85 15.35 -11.57 -8.21
N LEU A 86 14.71 -10.40 -8.32
CA LEU A 86 13.39 -10.25 -8.91
C LEU A 86 13.48 -9.83 -10.38
N ASN A 87 12.58 -10.36 -11.21
CA ASN A 87 12.30 -9.76 -12.51
C ASN A 87 11.37 -8.54 -12.36
N ARG A 88 11.22 -7.78 -13.43
CA ARG A 88 10.44 -6.54 -13.43
C ARG A 88 8.97 -6.75 -13.03
N GLN A 89 8.34 -7.83 -13.50
CA GLN A 89 6.93 -8.11 -13.21
C GLN A 89 6.71 -8.42 -11.72
N LEU A 90 7.57 -9.24 -11.12
CA LEU A 90 7.51 -9.53 -9.69
C LEU A 90 7.79 -8.29 -8.85
N CYS A 91 8.72 -7.44 -9.30
CA CYS A 91 9.01 -6.16 -8.67
C CYS A 91 7.77 -5.24 -8.61
N GLN A 92 7.02 -5.15 -9.72
CA GLN A 92 5.76 -4.40 -9.77
C GLN A 92 4.70 -5.00 -8.84
N HIS A 93 4.58 -6.33 -8.79
CA HIS A 93 3.66 -7.01 -7.88
C HIS A 93 3.96 -6.71 -6.41
N HIS A 94 5.23 -6.73 -6.01
CA HIS A 94 5.62 -6.35 -4.65
C HIS A 94 5.31 -4.89 -4.32
N LEU A 95 5.50 -3.97 -5.28
CA LEU A 95 5.14 -2.56 -5.10
C LEU A 95 3.62 -2.40 -4.91
N GLU A 96 2.79 -3.12 -5.66
CA GLU A 96 1.33 -3.13 -5.46
C GLU A 96 0.94 -3.68 -4.09
N ALA A 97 1.60 -4.75 -3.64
CA ALA A 97 1.37 -5.34 -2.32
C ALA A 97 1.76 -4.41 -1.16
N ILE A 98 2.60 -3.39 -1.39
CA ILE A 98 2.90 -2.32 -0.43
C ILE A 98 1.86 -1.18 -0.54
N MET A 99 1.49 -0.79 -1.76
CA MET A 99 0.60 0.35 -2.01
C MET A 99 -0.85 0.10 -1.58
N ALA A 100 -1.37 -1.12 -1.79
CA ALA A 100 -2.74 -1.48 -1.42
C ALA A 100 -3.04 -1.31 0.08
N PRO A 101 -2.23 -1.84 1.02
CA PRO A 101 -2.44 -1.59 2.45
C PRO A 101 -2.25 -0.12 2.85
N LEU A 102 -1.37 0.64 2.20
CA LEU A 102 -1.23 2.09 2.43
C LEU A 102 -2.49 2.87 2.02
N GLN A 103 -3.13 2.46 0.94
CA GLN A 103 -4.40 3.03 0.50
C GLN A 103 -5.53 2.71 1.50
N GLU A 104 -5.60 1.47 1.98
CA GLU A 104 -6.55 1.08 3.02
C GLU A 104 -6.34 1.88 4.32
N ALA A 105 -5.10 2.06 4.75
CA ALA A 105 -4.76 2.89 5.91
C ALA A 105 -5.26 4.34 5.74
N THR A 106 -5.03 4.92 4.56
CA THR A 106 -5.47 6.26 4.19
C THR A 106 -7.00 6.40 4.24
N LEU A 107 -7.73 5.39 3.72
CA LEU A 107 -9.20 5.36 3.75
C LEU A 107 -9.75 5.31 5.18
N ARG A 108 -9.13 4.50 6.06
CA ARG A 108 -9.50 4.45 7.48
C ARG A 108 -9.23 5.78 8.18
N LEU A 109 -8.06 6.39 7.93
CA LEU A 109 -7.66 7.66 8.53
C LEU A 109 -8.57 8.83 8.11
N SER A 110 -9.01 8.88 6.86
CA SER A 110 -9.98 9.89 6.38
C SER A 110 -11.39 9.75 6.95
N GLY A 111 -11.70 8.66 7.66
CA GLY A 111 -13.05 8.37 8.17
C GLY A 111 -14.04 7.96 7.08
N SER A 112 -13.56 7.68 5.86
CA SER A 112 -14.38 7.37 4.69
C SER A 112 -15.06 5.99 4.79
N THR A 113 -14.50 5.05 5.54
CA THR A 113 -15.07 3.71 5.77
C THR A 113 -16.46 3.76 6.45
N ASN A 114 -16.70 4.71 7.35
CA ASN A 114 -18.02 4.88 7.98
C ASN A 114 -19.06 5.54 7.05
N ARG A 115 -18.62 6.30 6.04
CA ARG A 115 -19.53 6.87 5.02
C ARG A 115 -19.99 5.84 4.00
N ALA A 116 -19.15 4.88 3.65
CA ALA A 116 -19.53 3.78 2.75
C ALA A 116 -20.50 2.78 3.42
N ALA A 117 -20.34 2.52 4.72
CA ALA A 117 -21.22 1.63 5.49
C ALA A 117 -22.60 2.24 5.82
N ALA A 118 -22.70 3.56 5.99
CA ALA A 118 -23.95 4.24 6.31
C ALA A 118 -24.91 4.41 5.10
N GLY A 119 -24.47 4.06 3.89
CA GLY A 119 -25.23 4.30 2.65
C GLY A 119 -25.85 3.07 1.98
N GLN A 120 -25.68 1.84 2.49
CA GLN A 120 -26.16 0.65 1.79
C GLN A 120 -26.75 -0.43 2.72
N PRO A 121 -28.08 -0.66 2.69
CA PRO A 121 -28.65 -1.90 3.20
C PRO A 121 -28.27 -3.03 2.22
N SER A 122 -27.17 -3.73 2.49
CA SER A 122 -26.73 -4.87 1.70
C SER A 122 -27.54 -6.12 2.07
N SER A 123 -28.74 -6.24 1.48
CA SER A 123 -29.50 -7.49 1.48
C SER A 123 -28.68 -8.60 0.79
N PRO A 124 -28.50 -9.78 1.43
CA PRO A 124 -27.73 -10.90 0.87
C PRO A 124 -28.35 -11.47 -0.43
N ALA A 125 -29.61 -11.14 -0.73
CA ALA A 125 -30.32 -11.63 -1.90
C ALA A 125 -29.82 -11.03 -3.24
N ARG A 126 -29.19 -9.85 -3.25
CA ARG A 126 -28.69 -9.23 -4.49
C ARG A 126 -27.37 -9.82 -4.99
N ARG A 127 -26.55 -10.39 -4.09
CA ARG A 127 -25.25 -10.99 -4.49
C ARG A 127 -25.42 -12.31 -5.24
N LEU A 128 -26.46 -13.08 -4.94
CA LEU A 128 -26.75 -14.34 -5.65
C LEU A 128 -27.24 -14.12 -7.09
N ARG A 129 -27.94 -13.02 -7.38
CA ARG A 129 -28.44 -12.75 -8.74
C ARG A 129 -27.35 -12.34 -9.72
N HIS A 130 -26.32 -11.62 -9.25
CA HIS A 130 -25.21 -11.23 -10.11
C HIS A 130 -24.32 -12.43 -10.51
N TRP A 131 -24.35 -13.53 -9.75
CA TRP A 131 -23.57 -14.72 -10.08
C TRP A 131 -24.29 -15.66 -11.07
N LEU A 132 -25.60 -15.51 -11.25
CA LEU A 132 -26.43 -16.39 -12.10
C LEU A 132 -26.90 -15.75 -13.42
N GLY A 133 -26.36 -14.59 -13.79
CA GLY A 133 -26.44 -14.06 -15.16
C GLY A 133 -27.85 -13.90 -15.72
N TRP A 134 -28.69 -13.08 -15.04
CA TRP A 134 -29.90 -12.49 -15.60
C TRP A 134 -29.79 -10.98 -15.56
#